data_AF-A0A2H0MUK6-F1
#
_entry.id   AF-A0A2H0MUK6-F1
#
_cell.length_a   1.000
_cell.length_b   1.000
_cell.length_c   1.000
_cell.angle_alpha   90.00
_cell.angle_beta   90.00
_cell.angle_gamma   90.00
#
_symmetry.space_group_name_H-M   'P 1'
#
loop_
_entity.id
_entity.type
_entity.pdbx_description
1 polymer ?
#
loop_
_entity_poly.entity_id
_entity_poly.type
_entity_poly.pdbx_seq_one_letter_code
_entity_poly.pdbx_strand_id
1 'polypeptide(L)'
;MDSEDLPIGKSAIIRIGEKEIALFNYKGKYYAVDNKCPHKGAPLGEGRIEECIVICPNHEWRFKLETGGSLQNPELRTNVYPVRTKGNFIYIGLETDSRTAFGKDPSKLPSSLNFNISTVQQPINPDETL
;
A
#
# COMPACT_ATOMS: atom_id res chain seq x y z
N MET A 1 -4.09 9.89 3.33
CA MET A 1 -2.77 10.23 3.88
C MET A 1 -2.31 11.51 3.21
N ASP A 2 -1.65 12.42 3.94
CA ASP A 2 -1.05 13.59 3.31
C ASP A 2 0.17 13.14 2.49
N SER A 3 0.41 13.74 1.34
CA SER A 3 1.47 13.33 0.44
C SER A 3 2.86 13.64 0.99
N GLU A 4 2.96 14.60 1.91
CA GLU A 4 4.20 14.91 2.63
C GLU A 4 4.58 13.81 3.64
N ASP A 5 3.60 13.04 4.14
CA ASP A 5 3.84 11.92 5.06
C ASP A 5 4.50 10.71 4.37
N LEU A 6 4.48 10.67 3.04
CA LEU A 6 5.07 9.59 2.25
C LEU A 6 6.03 10.13 1.17
N PRO A 7 7.24 10.56 1.56
CA PRO A 7 8.25 11.04 0.62
C PRO A 7 8.63 10.01 -0.44
N ILE A 8 9.25 10.49 -1.52
CA ILE A 8 9.74 9.64 -2.61
C ILE A 8 10.70 8.58 -2.06
N GLY A 9 10.51 7.34 -2.48
CA GLY A 9 11.30 6.18 -2.05
C GLY A 9 10.85 5.57 -0.72
N LYS A 10 9.82 6.12 -0.07
CA LYS A 10 9.27 5.58 1.18
C LYS A 10 8.02 4.74 0.94
N SER A 11 7.70 3.91 1.93
CA SER A 11 6.51 3.07 2.00
C SER A 11 5.76 3.32 3.31
N ALA A 12 4.47 2.97 3.32
CA ALA A 12 3.63 2.96 4.50
C ALA A 12 2.70 1.74 4.48
N ILE A 13 2.38 1.21 5.65
CA ILE A 13 1.35 0.19 5.82
C ILE A 13 0.07 0.89 6.29
N ILE A 14 -0.96 0.84 5.46
CA ILE A 14 -2.25 1.46 5.73
C ILE A 14 -3.23 0.36 6.16
N ARG A 15 -3.80 0.51 7.36
CA ARG A 15 -4.79 -0.43 7.90
C ARG A 15 -6.20 0.13 7.74
N ILE A 16 -7.08 -0.66 7.11
CA ILE A 16 -8.49 -0.31 6.89
C ILE A 16 -9.34 -1.53 7.28
N GLY A 17 -9.91 -1.48 8.49
CA GLY A 17 -10.57 -2.64 9.11
C GLY A 17 -9.57 -3.78 9.30
N GLU A 18 -9.86 -4.93 8.69
CA GLU A 18 -8.99 -6.12 8.70
C GLU A 18 -7.98 -6.16 7.54
N LYS A 19 -8.10 -5.24 6.58
CA LYS A 19 -7.22 -5.19 5.41
C LYS A 19 -6.00 -4.30 5.69
N GLU A 20 -4.84 -4.80 5.32
CA GLU A 20 -3.59 -4.05 5.34
C GLU A 20 -3.08 -3.87 3.90
N ILE A 21 -2.74 -2.63 3.56
CA ILE A 21 -2.33 -2.21 2.23
C ILE A 21 -0.95 -1.60 2.33
N ALA A 22 -0.02 -2.09 1.51
CA ALA A 22 1.28 -1.48 1.36
C ALA A 22 1.18 -0.37 0.30
N LEU A 23 1.38 0.88 0.73
CA LEU A 23 1.42 2.06 -0.11
C LEU A 23 2.88 2.47 -0.32
N PHE A 24 3.26 2.70 -1.56
CA PHE A 24 4.63 3.06 -1.95
C PHE A 24 4.64 4.35 -2.74
N ASN A 25 5.66 5.18 -2.53
CA ASN A 25 5.98 6.30 -3.41
C ASN A 25 7.24 5.95 -4.23
N TYR A 26 7.06 5.43 -5.44
CA TYR A 26 8.16 5.09 -6.33
C TYR A 26 8.35 6.19 -7.38
N LYS A 27 9.46 6.93 -7.28
CA LYS A 27 9.82 8.04 -8.20
C LYS A 27 8.70 9.08 -8.36
N GLY A 28 7.98 9.40 -7.28
CA GLY A 28 6.89 10.38 -7.27
C GLY A 28 5.53 9.83 -7.72
N LYS A 29 5.45 8.55 -8.12
CA LYS A 29 4.19 7.87 -8.44
C LYS A 29 3.82 6.92 -7.32
N TYR A 30 2.56 6.96 -6.90
CA TYR A 30 2.03 6.14 -5.82
C TYR A 30 1.48 4.81 -6.32
N TYR A 31 1.78 3.75 -5.58
CA TYR A 31 1.32 2.39 -5.86
C TYR A 31 0.82 1.75 -4.58
N ALA A 32 -0.30 1.04 -4.65
CA ALA A 32 -0.87 0.36 -3.50
C ALA A 32 -1.14 -1.09 -3.84
N VAL A 33 -0.70 -2.01 -2.98
CA VAL A 33 -0.93 -3.45 -3.10
C VAL A 33 -1.33 -4.06 -1.77
N ASP A 34 -1.81 -5.32 -1.74
CA ASP A 34 -2.00 -6.00 -0.45
C ASP A 34 -0.67 -6.04 0.30
N ASN A 35 -0.71 -5.71 1.60
CA ASN A 35 0.48 -5.80 2.44
C ASN A 35 0.91 -7.27 2.62
N LYS A 36 -0.03 -8.22 2.57
CA LYS A 36 0.28 -9.64 2.77
C LYS A 36 0.92 -10.24 1.52
N CYS A 37 2.19 -10.64 1.62
CA CYS A 37 2.90 -11.34 0.54
C CYS A 37 2.14 -12.62 0.13
N PRO A 38 1.79 -12.79 -1.16
CA PRO A 38 1.05 -13.97 -1.64
C PRO A 38 1.77 -15.31 -1.43
N HIS A 39 3.08 -15.30 -1.22
CA HIS A 39 3.86 -16.52 -1.01
C HIS A 39 3.66 -17.10 0.41
N LYS A 40 4.06 -16.34 1.45
CA LYS A 40 4.04 -16.80 2.85
C LYS A 40 3.60 -15.72 3.85
N GLY A 41 2.93 -14.67 3.37
CA GLY A 41 2.23 -13.70 4.20
C GLY A 41 3.07 -12.59 4.85
N ALA A 42 4.37 -12.49 4.54
CA ALA A 42 5.22 -11.40 5.02
C ALA A 42 4.70 -10.00 4.59
N PRO A 43 4.96 -8.94 5.38
CA PRO A 43 4.52 -7.58 5.06
C PRO A 43 5.33 -7.00 3.90
N LEU A 44 4.71 -6.83 2.73
CA LEU A 44 5.32 -6.23 1.54
C LEU A 44 5.68 -4.76 1.77
N GLY A 45 4.95 -4.03 2.63
CA GLY A 45 5.25 -2.64 2.97
C GLY A 45 6.60 -2.46 3.67
N GLU A 46 7.13 -3.51 4.29
CA GLU A 46 8.48 -3.56 4.88
C GLU A 46 9.54 -4.02 3.87
N GLY A 47 9.12 -4.36 2.64
CA GLY A 47 10.00 -4.73 1.54
C GLY A 47 10.65 -3.51 0.89
N ARG A 48 11.65 -3.79 0.05
CA ARG A 48 12.32 -2.76 -0.77
C ARG A 48 11.73 -2.71 -2.17
N ILE A 49 11.92 -1.59 -2.87
CA ILE A 49 11.51 -1.45 -4.28
C ILE A 49 12.72 -1.31 -5.18
N GLU A 50 12.74 -2.11 -6.24
CA GLU A 50 13.69 -2.00 -7.35
C GLU A 50 12.89 -2.03 -8.65
N GLU A 51 13.16 -1.14 -9.62
CA GLU A 51 12.50 -1.18 -10.94
C GLU A 51 10.96 -1.33 -10.93
N CYS A 52 10.27 -0.61 -10.02
CA CYS A 52 8.81 -0.70 -9.84
C CYS A 52 8.30 -2.11 -9.42
N ILE A 53 9.16 -2.87 -8.77
CA ILE A 53 8.90 -4.20 -8.22
C ILE A 53 9.15 -4.16 -6.72
N VAL A 54 8.18 -4.59 -5.92
CA VAL A 54 8.40 -4.80 -4.48
C VAL A 54 9.07 -6.16 -4.26
N ILE A 55 10.15 -6.15 -3.49
CA ILE A 55 10.90 -7.32 -3.06
C ILE A 55 10.52 -7.61 -1.61
N CYS A 56 9.84 -8.73 -1.41
CA CYS A 56 9.40 -9.20 -0.10
C CYS A 56 10.60 -9.37 0.86
N PRO A 57 10.52 -8.88 2.11
CA PRO A 57 11.66 -8.85 3.03
C PRO A 57 12.12 -10.25 3.49
N ASN A 58 11.23 -11.24 3.51
CA ASN A 58 11.56 -12.55 4.09
C ASN A 58 12.23 -13.52 3.12
N HIS A 59 11.78 -13.56 1.87
CA HIS A 59 12.21 -14.58 0.90
C HIS A 59 12.50 -13.99 -0.49
N GLU A 60 12.56 -12.66 -0.59
CA GLU A 60 12.86 -11.92 -1.82
C GLU A 60 11.94 -12.23 -3.02
N TRP A 61 10.70 -12.60 -2.73
CA TRP A 61 9.67 -12.72 -3.75
C TRP A 61 9.35 -11.35 -4.35
N ARG A 62 9.28 -11.31 -5.68
CA ARG A 62 9.23 -10.06 -6.45
C ARG A 62 7.86 -9.91 -7.09
N PHE A 63 7.18 -8.79 -6.82
CA PHE A 63 5.86 -8.50 -7.37
C PHE A 63 5.87 -7.13 -8.05
N LYS A 64 5.40 -7.07 -9.30
CA LYS A 64 5.27 -5.80 -10.04
C LYS A 64 4.22 -4.93 -9.35
N LEU A 65 4.55 -3.68 -9.01
CA LEU A 65 3.60 -2.78 -8.35
C LEU A 65 2.41 -2.39 -9.25
N GLU A 66 2.62 -2.42 -10.58
CA GLU A 66 1.59 -2.04 -11.56
C GLU A 66 0.53 -3.12 -11.78
N THR A 67 0.92 -4.39 -11.73
CA THR A 67 0.04 -5.51 -12.11
C THR A 67 -0.16 -6.53 -10.99
N GLY A 68 0.63 -6.43 -9.91
CA GLY A 68 0.67 -7.38 -8.82
C GLY A 68 1.33 -8.71 -9.17
N GLY A 69 1.70 -8.93 -10.43
CA GLY A 69 2.23 -10.21 -10.91
C GLY A 69 3.59 -10.54 -10.32
N SER A 70 3.76 -11.80 -9.89
CA SER A 70 5.04 -12.33 -9.41
C SER A 70 6.00 -12.58 -10.57
N LEU A 71 7.30 -12.35 -10.33
CA LEU A 71 8.37 -12.74 -11.27
C LEU A 71 8.78 -14.20 -11.13
N GLN A 72 8.55 -14.82 -9.97
CA GLN A 72 8.95 -16.18 -9.67
C GLN A 72 7.88 -17.22 -10.01
N ASN A 73 6.60 -16.85 -9.98
CA ASN A 73 5.50 -17.76 -10.28
C ASN A 73 4.36 -17.01 -10.98
N PRO A 74 4.07 -17.29 -12.27
CA PRO A 74 3.04 -16.57 -13.03
C PRO A 74 1.62 -16.72 -12.46
N GLU A 75 1.36 -17.77 -11.67
CA GLU A 75 0.05 -18.02 -11.03
C GLU A 75 -0.17 -17.16 -9.77
N LEU A 76 0.89 -16.59 -9.20
CA LEU A 76 0.81 -15.79 -7.97
C LEU A 76 0.79 -14.29 -8.27
N ARG A 77 -0.12 -13.60 -7.59
CA ARG A 77 -0.25 -12.13 -7.64
C ARG A 77 -0.70 -11.55 -6.31
N THR A 78 -0.30 -10.32 -6.06
CA THR A 78 -0.90 -9.46 -5.04
C THR A 78 -2.00 -8.60 -5.68
N ASN A 79 -3.02 -8.22 -4.92
CA ASN A 79 -4.00 -7.25 -5.42
C ASN A 79 -3.35 -5.88 -5.59
N VAL A 80 -3.77 -5.14 -6.62
CA VAL A 80 -3.34 -3.75 -6.85
C VAL A 80 -4.56 -2.84 -6.66
N TYR A 81 -4.38 -1.79 -5.89
CA TYR A 81 -5.44 -0.81 -5.64
C TYR A 81 -5.19 0.45 -6.47
N PRO A 82 -6.23 1.03 -7.09
CA PRO A 82 -6.09 2.30 -7.78
C PRO A 82 -5.75 3.40 -6.79
N VAL A 83 -4.70 4.16 -7.07
CA VAL A 83 -4.29 5.32 -6.26
C VAL A 83 -4.55 6.60 -7.04
N ARG A 84 -5.09 7.61 -6.37
CA ARG A 84 -5.29 8.96 -6.92
C ARG A 84 -4.78 10.00 -5.94
N THR A 85 -4.31 11.12 -6.48
CA THR A 85 -3.97 12.31 -5.71
C THR A 85 -4.99 13.41 -5.98
N LYS A 86 -5.36 14.16 -4.94
CA LYS A 86 -6.18 15.38 -5.07
C LYS A 86 -5.71 16.39 -4.03
N GLY A 87 -5.17 17.52 -4.49
CA GLY A 87 -4.44 18.42 -3.60
C GLY A 87 -3.25 17.69 -2.98
N ASN A 88 -3.05 17.85 -1.67
CA ASN A 88 -1.99 17.18 -0.91
C ASN A 88 -2.38 15.78 -0.42
N PHE A 89 -3.53 15.23 -0.82
CA PHE A 89 -3.99 13.95 -0.28
C PHE A 89 -3.83 12.79 -1.26
N ILE A 90 -3.35 11.66 -0.74
CA ILE A 90 -3.30 10.36 -1.39
C ILE A 90 -4.57 9.57 -1.02
N TYR A 91 -5.28 9.08 -2.04
CA TYR A 91 -6.48 8.27 -1.94
C TYR A 91 -6.25 6.88 -2.55
N ILE A 92 -6.65 5.84 -1.82
CA ILE A 92 -6.63 4.45 -2.28
C ILE A 92 -8.09 4.04 -2.55
N GLY A 93 -8.38 3.62 -3.77
CA GLY A 93 -9.69 3.09 -4.11
C GLY A 93 -9.84 1.67 -3.61
N LEU A 94 -10.88 1.45 -2.80
CA LEU A 94 -11.27 0.13 -2.33
C LEU A 94 -12.56 -0.26 -3.03
N GLU A 95 -12.68 -1.53 -3.42
CA GLU A 95 -13.98 -2.08 -3.77
C GLU A 95 -14.82 -2.10 -2.50
N THR A 96 -15.87 -1.27 -2.47
CA THR A 96 -16.89 -1.37 -1.42
C THR A 96 -17.76 -2.56 -1.77
N ASP A 97 -17.61 -3.65 -1.02
CA ASP A 97 -18.54 -4.77 -1.09
C ASP A 97 -19.95 -4.20 -0.86
N SER A 98 -20.85 -4.40 -1.83
CA SER A 98 -22.21 -3.85 -1.81
C SER A 98 -23.07 -4.42 -0.68
N ARG A 99 -22.51 -5.33 0.13
CA ARG A 99 -23.09 -5.86 1.37
C ARG A 99 -22.75 -5.05 2.62
N THR A 100 -21.80 -4.11 2.55
CA THR A 100 -21.44 -3.22 3.67
C THR A 100 -21.70 -1.74 3.34
N ALA A 101 -22.50 -1.46 2.32
CA ALA A 101 -22.98 -0.11 2.04
C ALA A 101 -23.92 0.37 3.15
N PHE A 102 -23.35 0.93 4.22
CA PHE A 102 -24.08 1.88 5.06
C PHE A 102 -24.44 3.07 4.17
N GLY A 103 -25.70 3.11 3.75
CA GLY A 103 -26.43 4.32 3.37
C GLY A 103 -25.87 5.10 2.18
N LYS A 104 -26.59 5.06 1.06
CA LYS A 104 -26.62 6.16 0.09
C LYS A 104 -27.16 7.43 0.76
N ASP A 105 -26.32 8.16 1.51
CA ASP A 105 -26.51 9.58 1.84
C ASP A 105 -25.23 10.17 2.49
N PRO A 106 -24.48 11.07 1.82
CA PRO A 106 -23.30 11.74 2.38
C PRO A 106 -23.56 12.57 3.64
N SER A 107 -24.82 12.85 3.98
CA SER A 107 -25.20 13.69 5.13
C SER A 107 -25.23 12.94 6.48
N LYS A 108 -24.96 11.63 6.52
CA LYS A 108 -25.05 10.79 7.74
C LYS A 108 -23.73 10.18 8.22
N LEU A 109 -22.56 10.73 7.90
CA LEU A 109 -21.32 10.26 8.54
C LEU A 109 -21.33 10.64 10.04
N PRO A 110 -21.17 9.68 10.97
CA PRO A 110 -21.02 9.99 12.38
C PRO A 110 -19.68 10.69 12.61
N SER A 111 -19.69 11.74 13.43
CA SER A 111 -18.57 12.62 13.76
C SER A 111 -17.44 11.96 14.58
N SER A 112 -17.41 10.63 14.68
CA SER A 112 -16.54 9.86 15.57
C SER A 112 -15.57 8.90 14.84
N LEU A 113 -15.35 9.06 13.54
CA LEU A 113 -14.27 8.35 12.83
C LEU A 113 -12.89 8.87 13.28
N ASN A 114 -12.36 8.26 14.33
CA ASN A 114 -10.97 8.42 14.74
C ASN A 114 -10.06 7.58 13.85
N PHE A 115 -9.31 8.23 12.95
CA PHE A 115 -8.21 7.60 12.22
C PHE A 115 -7.00 7.50 13.14
N ASN A 116 -6.74 6.30 13.65
CA ASN A 116 -5.55 6.02 14.44
C ASN A 116 -4.39 5.73 13.47
N ILE A 117 -3.50 6.71 13.26
CA ILE A 117 -2.32 6.59 12.38
C ILE A 117 -1.21 5.94 13.21
N SER A 118 -1.04 4.62 13.07
CA SER A 118 0.09 3.93 13.69
C SER A 118 1.17 3.64 12.65
N THR A 119 2.32 4.29 12.86
CA THR A 119 3.68 3.90 12.45
C THR A 119 4.02 3.98 10.95
N VAL A 120 4.69 5.08 10.58
CA VAL A 120 5.57 5.14 9.41
C VAL A 120 6.84 4.36 9.76
N GLN A 121 7.02 3.16 9.19
CA GLN A 121 8.32 2.49 9.24
C GLN A 121 9.17 3.00 8.06
N GLN A 122 10.39 3.43 8.35
CA GLN A 122 11.35 3.82 7.32
C GLN A 122 11.91 2.56 6.63
N PRO A 123 11.84 2.42 5.29
CA PRO A 123 12.62 1.42 4.60
C PRO A 123 14.11 1.75 4.76
N ILE A 124 14.88 0.73 5.08
CA ILE A 124 16.34 0.76 5.21
C ILE A 124 16.91 0.89 3.80
N ASN A 125 17.49 2.04 3.46
CA ASN A 125 18.19 2.24 2.20
C ASN A 125 19.64 1.78 2.37
N PRO A 126 20.16 0.84 1.57
CA PRO A 126 21.55 0.40 1.66
C PRO A 126 22.57 1.43 1.12
N ASP A 127 22.12 2.59 0.64
CA ASP A 127 22.96 3.70 0.14
C ASP A 127 23.27 4.75 1.22
N GLU A 128 22.88 4.53 2.48
CA GLU A 128 23.22 5.43 3.61
C GLU A 128 24.51 5.03 4.36
N THR A 129 25.31 4.14 3.77
CA THR A 129 26.68 3.85 4.24
C THR A 129 27.71 4.10 3.14
N LEU A 130 27.98 5.38 2.88
CA LEU A 130 29.26 5.89 2.41
C LEU A 130 29.64 7.12 3.23
#